data_AF-K3XUP7-F1
#
_entry.id   AF-K3XUP7-F1
#
_cell.length_a   1.000
_cell.length_b   1.000
_cell.length_c   1.000
_cell.angle_alpha   90.00
_cell.angle_beta   90.00
_cell.angle_gamma   90.00
#
_symmetry.space_group_name_H-M   'P 1'
#
loop_
_entity.id
_entity.type
_entity.pdbx_description
1 polymer ?
#
loop_
_entity_poly.entity_id
_entity_poly.type
_entity_poly.pdbx_seq_one_letter_code
_entity_poly.pdbx_strand_id
1 'polypeptide(L)'
;MVRRNQAPRLAGARPPFAVLFFGYLVFNHIYAQLPGFPGPSKERPLAMAVTHRHLALFRVGTMSPWRLQNLFIYSAKSSSLERLPCCTEDLELVLHDGSPSRHPCESGSRLQCVSSMGLLCQGEEEEEFAVAELKLYLDRRKRKIFADIFLFLKSVGKWRSSHVLILHSGNPDDVWHLYIWQTHRVILVDRWLCWIDCMQGILFYDVFAAASATISLFRFSVHKFPATHPNRCSWFHRGVSAFDAASTLKFVDVTRDDGKTGYKALKPGVGFTMTCHTLLLPSSLSSSSMVWNKDWTVTSDELWSTDDCLPRQVPMFPQVNIDRPHLVHLLISDFTYVMRKMWVVTIDMNTRTVESFYQYLNGQEDIGTEQEFLTDQKSVCPSSFLPSEFSKYLSSR
;
A
#
# COMPACT_ATOMS: atom_id res chain seq x y z
N MET A 1 2.02 55.56 -6.95
CA MET A 1 1.60 55.74 -8.36
C MET A 1 2.85 55.97 -9.20
N VAL A 2 3.56 54.92 -9.62
CA VAL A 2 4.66 55.00 -10.59
C VAL A 2 4.61 53.76 -11.49
N ARG A 3 4.92 54.00 -12.76
CA ARG A 3 4.48 53.34 -13.99
C ARG A 3 5.02 51.93 -14.22
N ARG A 4 4.17 51.16 -14.92
CA ARG A 4 4.52 50.02 -15.78
C ARG A 4 5.68 50.37 -16.72
N ASN A 5 6.68 49.51 -16.78
CA ASN A 5 7.47 49.26 -17.99
C ASN A 5 7.33 47.76 -18.34
N GLN A 6 6.70 47.50 -19.48
CA GLN A 6 6.73 46.22 -20.17
C GLN A 6 7.91 46.21 -21.13
N ALA A 7 8.71 45.14 -21.11
CA ALA A 7 9.38 44.52 -22.27
C ALA A 7 10.04 43.20 -21.81
N PRO A 8 10.38 42.28 -22.72
CA PRO A 8 9.52 41.56 -23.65
C PRO A 8 9.43 40.06 -23.27
N ARG A 9 8.39 39.38 -23.77
CA ARG A 9 8.27 37.91 -23.67
C ARG A 9 9.36 37.26 -24.53
N LEU A 10 10.42 36.78 -23.90
CA LEU A 10 11.27 35.74 -24.46
C LEU A 10 10.61 34.38 -24.17
N ALA A 11 10.06 33.80 -25.23
CA ALA A 11 9.75 32.39 -25.30
C ALA A 11 11.05 31.60 -25.14
N GLY A 12 11.24 31.00 -23.97
CA GLY A 12 12.35 30.11 -23.65
C GLY A 12 11.81 28.97 -22.80
N ALA A 13 11.97 27.75 -23.30
CA ALA A 13 11.42 26.51 -22.76
C ALA A 13 11.59 26.40 -21.24
N ARG A 14 10.47 26.23 -20.52
CA ARG A 14 10.52 25.72 -19.14
C ARG A 14 10.87 24.22 -19.20
N PRO A 15 11.73 23.70 -18.32
CA PRO A 15 11.99 22.27 -18.26
C PRO A 15 10.68 21.54 -17.92
N PRO A 16 10.47 20.30 -18.40
CA PRO A 16 9.11 19.76 -18.49
C PRO A 16 8.53 19.26 -17.17
N PHE A 17 9.26 19.25 -16.05
CA PHE A 17 8.78 18.70 -14.78
C PHE A 17 9.49 19.35 -13.59
N ALA A 18 8.78 19.62 -12.49
CA ALA A 18 9.36 19.95 -11.19
C ALA A 18 8.63 19.15 -10.10
N VAL A 19 9.37 18.31 -9.38
CA VAL A 19 8.91 17.64 -8.16
C VAL A 19 9.69 18.27 -7.02
N LEU A 20 8.99 19.04 -6.18
CA LEU A 20 9.58 19.71 -5.03
C LEU A 20 9.42 18.82 -3.80
N PHE A 21 10.55 18.46 -3.18
CA PHE A 21 10.58 17.83 -1.87
C PHE A 21 10.95 18.89 -0.83
N PHE A 22 10.05 19.16 0.11
CA PHE A 22 10.39 19.89 1.32
C PHE A 22 10.74 18.85 2.38
N GLY A 23 11.98 18.84 2.85
CA GLY A 23 12.42 17.94 3.91
C GLY A 23 12.70 18.73 5.18
N TYR A 24 11.98 18.41 6.26
CA TYR A 24 12.43 18.34 7.65
C TYR A 24 11.25 17.81 8.46
N LEU A 25 11.27 16.51 8.81
CA LEU A 25 10.47 15.89 9.88
C LEU A 25 8.99 16.33 10.01
N VAL A 26 8.28 16.60 8.91
CA VAL A 26 6.84 16.92 8.89
C VAL A 26 6.33 16.55 7.50
N PHE A 27 5.22 15.79 7.44
CA PHE A 27 4.47 15.39 6.24
C PHE A 27 4.90 16.05 4.92
N ASN A 28 5.65 15.31 4.09
CA ASN A 28 6.09 15.80 2.79
C ASN A 28 4.90 15.78 1.81
N HIS A 29 4.55 16.96 1.29
CA HIS A 29 3.60 17.08 0.19
C HIS A 29 4.37 17.06 -1.14
N ILE A 30 3.98 16.17 -2.04
CA ILE A 30 4.54 16.08 -3.39
C ILE A 30 3.58 16.77 -4.35
N TYR A 31 4.01 17.89 -4.91
CA TYR A 31 3.28 18.58 -5.97
C TYR A 31 3.93 18.26 -7.31
N ALA A 32 3.12 17.81 -8.27
CA ALA A 32 3.54 17.64 -9.66
C ALA A 32 2.58 18.41 -10.57
N GLN A 33 3.14 19.27 -11.41
CA GLN A 33 2.40 19.95 -12.46
C GLN A 33 2.78 19.31 -13.80
N LEU A 34 1.88 18.51 -14.36
CA LEU A 34 2.10 17.80 -15.62
C LEU A 34 1.49 18.61 -16.78
N PRO A 35 2.26 19.00 -17.81
CA PRO A 35 1.72 19.67 -18.99
C PRO A 35 0.67 18.79 -19.68
N GLY A 36 -0.50 19.37 -20.02
CA GLY A 36 -1.59 18.66 -20.71
C GLY A 36 -2.56 17.90 -19.80
N PHE A 37 -2.39 17.96 -18.47
CA PHE A 37 -3.38 17.42 -17.53
C PHE A 37 -4.53 18.39 -17.26
N PRO A 38 -5.79 17.92 -17.18
CA PRO A 38 -6.91 18.76 -16.79
C PRO A 38 -6.74 19.27 -15.36
N GLY A 39 -7.31 20.45 -15.09
CA GLY A 39 -7.19 21.11 -13.78
C GLY A 39 -7.66 20.24 -12.61
N PRO A 40 -7.20 20.55 -11.38
CA PRO A 40 -7.39 19.74 -10.17
C PRO A 40 -8.86 19.47 -9.79
N SER A 41 -9.81 20.20 -10.39
CA SER A 41 -11.25 20.04 -10.19
C SER A 41 -11.90 18.93 -11.02
N LYS A 42 -11.18 18.26 -11.94
CA LYS A 42 -11.77 17.27 -12.87
C LYS A 42 -11.21 15.85 -12.78
N GLU A 43 -10.04 15.64 -12.17
CA GLU A 43 -9.40 14.33 -12.04
C GLU A 43 -8.68 14.19 -10.69
N ARG A 44 -8.47 12.95 -10.22
CA ARG A 44 -7.68 12.72 -8.99
C ARG A 44 -6.22 13.09 -9.26
N PRO A 45 -5.56 13.85 -8.36
CA PRO A 45 -4.15 14.15 -8.49
C PRO A 45 -3.30 12.89 -8.32
N LEU A 46 -2.12 12.92 -8.94
CA LEU A 46 -0.99 12.00 -8.76
C LEU A 46 -1.00 11.29 -7.40
N ALA A 47 -1.02 9.96 -7.39
CA ALA A 47 -0.86 9.15 -6.17
C ALA A 47 0.46 8.40 -6.22
N MET A 48 1.26 8.52 -5.16
CA MET A 48 2.39 7.62 -4.94
C MET A 48 1.82 6.25 -4.56
N ALA A 49 2.12 5.24 -5.37
CA ALA A 49 1.58 3.89 -5.22
C ALA A 49 2.43 3.05 -4.27
N VAL A 50 3.74 3.04 -4.52
CA VAL A 50 4.72 2.21 -3.79
C VAL A 50 6.11 2.81 -3.97
N THR A 51 6.99 2.56 -3.02
CA THR A 51 8.39 2.98 -3.07
C THR A 51 9.30 1.82 -2.74
N HIS A 52 10.48 1.77 -3.35
CA HIS A 52 11.52 0.83 -2.98
C HIS A 52 12.90 1.43 -3.25
N ARG A 53 13.78 1.44 -2.23
CA ARG A 53 15.07 2.14 -2.25
C ARG A 53 14.90 3.57 -2.77
N HIS A 54 15.61 3.93 -3.83
CA HIS A 54 15.60 5.25 -4.45
C HIS A 54 14.52 5.41 -5.52
N LEU A 55 13.62 4.44 -5.71
CA LEU A 55 12.55 4.49 -6.70
C LEU A 55 11.18 4.71 -6.06
N ALA A 56 10.34 5.50 -6.72
CA ALA A 56 8.94 5.70 -6.40
C ALA A 56 8.06 5.48 -7.63
N LEU A 57 7.05 4.62 -7.50
CA LEU A 57 6.01 4.44 -8.50
C LEU A 57 4.88 5.42 -8.23
N PHE A 58 4.55 6.19 -9.25
CA PHE A 58 3.44 7.11 -9.26
C PHE A 58 2.38 6.66 -10.26
N ARG A 59 1.12 6.84 -9.87
CA ARG A 59 -0.03 6.69 -10.73
C ARG A 59 -0.67 8.05 -10.96
N VAL A 60 -0.96 8.35 -12.22
CA VAL A 60 -1.81 9.47 -12.60
C VAL A 60 -3.00 8.93 -13.38
N GLY A 61 -4.21 9.24 -12.91
CA GLY A 61 -5.44 8.78 -13.54
C GLY A 61 -6.69 9.29 -12.84
N THR A 62 -7.84 9.06 -13.47
CA THR A 62 -9.13 9.50 -12.94
C THR A 62 -9.61 8.63 -11.78
N MET A 63 -10.60 9.13 -11.03
CA MET A 63 -11.36 8.35 -10.04
C MET A 63 -11.95 7.05 -10.60
N SER A 64 -12.24 7.04 -11.90
CA SER A 64 -12.77 5.86 -12.58
C SER A 64 -11.65 4.89 -12.93
N PRO A 65 -11.65 3.65 -12.39
CA PRO A 65 -10.62 2.64 -12.68
C PRO A 65 -10.62 2.21 -14.16
N TRP A 66 -11.66 2.55 -14.90
CA TRP A 66 -11.88 2.24 -16.32
C TRP A 66 -11.22 3.23 -17.30
N ARG A 67 -10.60 4.31 -16.82
CA ARG A 67 -9.92 5.29 -17.68
C ARG A 67 -8.40 5.12 -17.65
N LEU A 68 -7.77 5.58 -18.72
CA LEU A 68 -6.34 5.51 -18.99
C LEU A 68 -5.51 5.90 -17.76
N GLN A 69 -4.79 4.92 -17.20
CA GLN A 69 -3.85 5.11 -16.10
C GLN A 69 -2.44 5.24 -16.65
N ASN A 70 -1.76 6.33 -16.28
CA ASN A 70 -0.36 6.53 -16.58
C ASN A 70 0.47 6.20 -15.34
N LEU A 71 1.45 5.33 -15.53
CA LEU A 71 2.42 4.99 -14.49
C LEU A 71 3.72 5.71 -14.77
N PHE A 72 4.33 6.24 -13.72
CA PHE A 72 5.61 6.91 -13.77
C PHE A 72 6.53 6.35 -12.69
N ILE A 73 7.79 6.13 -13.05
CA ILE A 73 8.84 5.80 -12.10
C ILE A 73 9.68 7.06 -11.91
N TYR A 74 9.82 7.47 -10.66
CA TYR A 74 10.79 8.49 -10.27
C TYR A 74 11.99 7.82 -9.63
N SER A 75 13.18 8.24 -10.02
CA SER A 75 14.45 7.86 -9.38
C SER A 75 15.02 9.05 -8.63
N ALA A 76 15.23 8.91 -7.33
CA ALA A 76 15.87 9.95 -6.52
C ALA A 76 17.35 10.14 -6.88
N LYS A 77 18.05 9.05 -7.29
CA LYS A 77 19.46 9.08 -7.67
C LYS A 77 19.72 9.95 -8.90
N SER A 78 19.00 9.68 -9.99
CA SER A 78 19.10 10.45 -11.24
C SER A 78 18.21 11.70 -11.22
N SER A 79 17.30 11.79 -10.24
CA SER A 79 16.24 12.81 -10.20
C SER A 79 15.42 12.87 -11.49
N SER A 80 15.25 11.72 -12.13
CA SER A 80 14.48 11.57 -13.37
C SER A 80 13.08 11.03 -13.08
N LEU A 81 12.13 11.42 -13.92
CA LEU A 81 10.78 10.88 -13.95
C LEU A 81 10.55 10.26 -15.33
N GLU A 82 10.31 8.96 -15.36
CA GLU A 82 10.09 8.20 -16.58
C GLU A 82 8.66 7.66 -16.63
N ARG A 83 7.99 7.84 -17.77
CA ARG A 83 6.68 7.23 -18.00
C ARG A 83 6.87 5.77 -18.41
N LEU A 84 6.20 4.86 -17.71
CA LEU A 84 6.13 3.46 -18.12
C LEU A 84 5.20 3.30 -19.32
N PRO A 85 5.48 2.36 -20.24
CA PRO A 85 4.56 2.06 -21.32
C PRO A 85 3.21 1.60 -20.76
N CYS A 86 2.12 1.84 -21.50
CA CYS A 86 0.83 1.29 -21.13
C CYS A 86 0.86 -0.24 -21.22
N CYS A 87 0.28 -0.93 -20.24
CA CYS A 87 0.07 -2.38 -20.36
C CYS A 87 -1.09 -2.66 -21.33
N THR A 88 -0.76 -3.22 -22.50
CA THR A 88 -1.72 -3.66 -23.52
C THR A 88 -1.92 -5.17 -23.55
N GLU A 89 -1.16 -5.91 -22.73
CA GLU A 89 -1.27 -7.35 -22.61
C GLU A 89 -2.69 -7.74 -22.18
N ASP A 90 -3.29 -8.67 -22.93
CA ASP A 90 -4.60 -9.26 -22.62
C ASP A 90 -4.39 -10.73 -22.31
N LEU A 91 -4.66 -11.11 -21.06
CA LEU A 91 -4.90 -12.50 -20.75
C LEU A 91 -6.38 -12.72 -21.04
N GLU A 92 -6.69 -13.42 -22.14
CA GLU A 92 -8.06 -13.64 -22.59
C GLU A 92 -8.93 -14.09 -21.41
N LEU A 93 -9.88 -13.24 -21.01
CA LEU A 93 -10.94 -13.62 -20.09
C LEU A 93 -11.81 -14.65 -20.82
N VAL A 94 -11.51 -15.93 -20.64
CA VAL A 94 -12.39 -17.00 -21.08
C VAL A 94 -13.68 -16.88 -20.26
N LEU A 95 -14.78 -16.55 -20.95
CA LEU A 95 -16.10 -16.47 -20.34
C LEU A 95 -16.56 -17.85 -19.86
N HIS A 96 -17.61 -17.89 -19.03
CA HIS A 96 -18.13 -19.13 -18.41
C HIS A 96 -18.44 -20.26 -19.41
N ASP A 97 -18.67 -19.95 -20.68
CA ASP A 97 -18.97 -20.87 -21.76
C ASP A 97 -17.74 -21.35 -22.56
N GLY A 98 -16.55 -20.80 -22.32
CA GLY A 98 -15.34 -21.14 -23.08
C GLY A 98 -15.14 -20.29 -24.34
N SER A 99 -15.99 -19.30 -24.56
CA SER A 99 -15.83 -18.33 -25.63
C SER A 99 -14.82 -17.24 -25.21
N PRO A 100 -13.99 -16.71 -26.13
CA PRO A 100 -13.24 -15.49 -25.89
C PRO A 100 -14.22 -14.36 -25.56
N SER A 101 -13.89 -13.52 -24.57
CA SER A 101 -14.68 -12.34 -24.25
C SER A 101 -14.86 -11.46 -25.49
N ARG A 102 -16.12 -11.28 -25.94
CA ARG A 102 -16.48 -10.49 -27.14
C ARG A 102 -16.55 -8.98 -26.89
N HIS A 103 -16.18 -8.50 -25.70
CA HIS A 103 -16.03 -7.07 -25.47
C HIS A 103 -14.59 -6.68 -25.77
N PRO A 104 -14.33 -5.92 -26.84
CA PRO A 104 -13.06 -5.21 -26.95
C PRO A 104 -12.96 -4.34 -25.71
N CYS A 105 -12.00 -4.62 -24.83
CA CYS A 105 -11.68 -3.70 -23.76
C CYS A 105 -11.20 -2.42 -24.46
N GLU A 106 -12.04 -1.38 -24.43
CA GLU A 106 -11.75 -0.09 -25.05
C GLU A 106 -10.31 0.31 -24.71
N SER A 107 -9.58 0.72 -25.75
CA SER A 107 -8.15 1.03 -25.78
C SER A 107 -7.71 1.98 -24.66
N GLY A 108 -7.47 1.42 -23.48
CA GLY A 108 -6.99 2.09 -22.27
C GLY A 108 -6.16 1.15 -21.42
N SER A 109 -5.18 1.72 -20.70
CA SER A 109 -4.32 1.01 -19.74
C SER A 109 -5.16 0.12 -18.80
N ARG A 110 -4.92 -1.20 -18.82
CA ARG A 110 -5.75 -2.21 -18.11
C ARG A 110 -5.37 -2.47 -16.65
N LEU A 111 -4.31 -1.82 -16.18
CA LEU A 111 -3.89 -1.90 -14.79
C LEU A 111 -4.93 -1.21 -13.92
N GLN A 112 -5.50 -1.92 -12.95
CA GLN A 112 -6.78 -1.52 -12.34
C GLN A 112 -6.61 -1.04 -10.90
N CYS A 113 -5.77 -1.70 -10.11
CA CYS A 113 -5.72 -1.46 -8.68
C CYS A 113 -4.31 -1.09 -8.19
N VAL A 114 -4.19 0.10 -7.60
CA VAL A 114 -2.92 0.58 -7.00
C VAL A 114 -2.47 -0.32 -5.87
N SER A 115 -3.40 -0.86 -5.08
CA SER A 115 -3.06 -1.66 -3.90
C SER A 115 -2.45 -3.02 -4.26
N SER A 116 -2.59 -3.48 -5.51
CA SER A 116 -1.96 -4.71 -6.01
C SER A 116 -0.69 -4.46 -6.83
N MET A 117 -0.21 -3.22 -6.92
CA MET A 117 1.06 -2.90 -7.57
C MET A 117 2.24 -3.01 -6.60
N GLY A 118 3.27 -3.75 -7.01
CA GLY A 118 4.57 -3.81 -6.37
C GLY A 118 5.66 -3.17 -7.21
N LEU A 119 6.70 -2.67 -6.55
CA LEU A 119 7.92 -2.14 -7.15
C LEU A 119 9.11 -2.81 -6.47
N LEU A 120 10.03 -3.34 -7.26
CA LEU A 120 11.25 -3.97 -6.79
C LEU A 120 12.43 -3.39 -7.57
N CYS A 121 13.51 -3.03 -6.87
CA CYS A 121 14.75 -2.52 -7.44
C CYS A 121 15.85 -3.49 -7.07
N GLN A 122 16.56 -4.01 -8.07
CA GLN A 122 17.63 -4.97 -7.90
C GLN A 122 18.98 -4.25 -8.03
N GLY A 123 19.87 -4.44 -7.06
CA GLY A 123 21.20 -3.83 -7.08
C GLY A 123 21.25 -2.39 -6.58
N GLU A 124 22.44 -1.96 -6.15
CA GLU A 124 22.73 -0.56 -5.83
C GLU A 124 23.31 0.20 -7.04
N GLU A 125 24.00 -0.51 -7.93
CA GLU A 125 24.73 0.08 -9.07
C GLU A 125 24.01 -0.11 -10.42
N GLU A 126 23.32 -1.24 -10.62
CA GLU A 126 22.53 -1.50 -11.83
C GLU A 126 21.08 -1.01 -11.65
N GLU A 127 20.57 -0.21 -12.59
CA GLU A 127 19.22 0.36 -12.56
C GLU A 127 18.13 -0.66 -12.97
N GLU A 128 18.30 -1.94 -12.64
CA GLU A 128 17.24 -2.91 -12.93
C GLU A 128 16.12 -2.78 -11.90
N PHE A 129 14.90 -2.63 -12.40
CA PHE A 129 13.72 -2.64 -11.57
C PHE A 129 12.58 -3.37 -12.25
N ALA A 130 11.67 -3.83 -11.40
CA ALA A 130 10.46 -4.53 -11.78
C ALA A 130 9.23 -3.83 -11.20
N VAL A 131 8.18 -3.73 -12.00
CA VAL A 131 6.83 -3.36 -11.54
C VAL A 131 5.90 -4.52 -11.82
N ALA A 132 5.15 -4.96 -10.82
CA ALA A 132 4.24 -6.08 -10.96
C ALA A 132 2.84 -5.75 -10.43
N GLU A 133 1.79 -6.12 -11.16
CA GLU A 133 0.41 -6.17 -10.66
C GLU A 133 -0.05 -7.63 -10.56
N LEU A 134 -0.65 -7.99 -9.43
CA LEU A 134 -1.33 -9.28 -9.23
C LEU A 134 -2.84 -9.11 -9.40
N LYS A 135 -3.45 -9.99 -10.19
CA LYS A 135 -4.90 -10.23 -10.20
C LYS A 135 -5.18 -11.71 -9.97
N LEU A 136 -6.20 -12.02 -9.18
CA LEU A 136 -6.61 -13.40 -8.97
C LEU A 136 -7.80 -13.74 -9.88
N TYR A 137 -7.74 -14.92 -10.47
CA TYR A 137 -8.73 -15.43 -11.41
C TYR A 137 -9.26 -16.79 -10.96
N LEU A 138 -10.58 -16.96 -10.93
CA LEU A 138 -11.22 -18.24 -10.63
C LEU A 138 -11.57 -18.99 -11.92
N ASP A 139 -10.89 -20.12 -12.16
CA ASP A 139 -11.32 -21.09 -13.16
C ASP A 139 -12.44 -21.95 -12.55
N ARG A 140 -13.69 -21.65 -12.93
CA ARG A 140 -14.87 -22.38 -12.45
C ARG A 140 -14.92 -23.83 -12.93
N ARG A 141 -14.29 -24.17 -14.06
CA ARG A 141 -14.28 -25.55 -14.60
C ARG A 141 -13.34 -26.42 -13.79
N LYS A 142 -12.14 -25.92 -13.51
CA LYS A 142 -11.13 -26.64 -12.72
C LYS A 142 -11.32 -26.47 -11.21
N ARG A 143 -12.20 -25.56 -10.78
CA ARG A 143 -12.37 -25.12 -9.38
C ARG A 143 -11.03 -24.73 -8.75
N LYS A 144 -10.18 -24.08 -9.54
CA LYS A 144 -8.84 -23.62 -9.14
C LYS A 144 -8.74 -22.13 -9.30
N ILE A 145 -7.94 -21.51 -8.43
CA ILE A 145 -7.64 -20.09 -8.52
C ILE A 145 -6.22 -19.94 -9.06
N PHE A 146 -6.09 -19.07 -10.04
CA PHE A 146 -4.85 -18.70 -10.69
C PHE A 146 -4.52 -17.26 -10.38
N ALA A 147 -3.24 -16.94 -10.52
CA ALA A 147 -2.73 -15.60 -10.41
C ALA A 147 -2.26 -15.11 -11.78
N ASP A 148 -2.82 -13.99 -12.19
CA ASP A 148 -2.41 -13.25 -13.37
C ASP A 148 -1.40 -12.21 -12.91
N ILE A 149 -0.15 -12.38 -13.34
CA ILE A 149 0.94 -11.45 -13.06
C ILE A 149 1.21 -10.63 -14.30
N PHE A 150 1.06 -9.31 -14.17
CA PHE A 150 1.50 -8.33 -15.15
C PHE A 150 2.82 -7.76 -14.69
N LEU A 151 3.90 -8.12 -15.36
CA LEU A 151 5.27 -7.78 -14.98
C LEU A 151 5.90 -6.86 -16.02
N PHE A 152 6.45 -5.75 -15.57
CA PHE A 152 7.35 -4.90 -16.33
C PHE A 152 8.76 -5.04 -15.76
N LEU A 153 9.73 -5.32 -16.62
CA LEU A 153 11.16 -5.31 -16.29
C LEU A 153 11.83 -4.19 -17.08
N LYS A 154 12.67 -3.39 -16.43
CA LYS A 154 13.36 -2.25 -17.07
C LYS A 154 14.24 -2.71 -18.23
N SER A 155 15.02 -3.76 -18.06
CA SER A 155 15.85 -4.39 -19.09
C SER A 155 15.07 -4.80 -20.33
N VAL A 156 13.82 -5.23 -20.16
CA VAL A 156 12.95 -5.71 -21.25
C VAL A 156 12.19 -4.56 -21.91
N GLY A 157 11.85 -3.51 -21.17
CA GLY A 157 11.18 -2.31 -21.68
C GLY A 157 9.71 -2.52 -22.11
N LYS A 158 9.11 -3.68 -21.85
CA LYS A 158 7.70 -3.98 -22.14
C LYS A 158 7.06 -4.82 -21.04
N TRP A 159 5.74 -4.72 -20.95
CA TRP A 159 4.93 -5.57 -20.09
C TRP A 159 4.91 -7.01 -20.60
N ARG A 160 4.86 -7.95 -19.67
CA ARG A 160 4.62 -9.37 -19.91
C ARG A 160 3.50 -9.81 -18.98
N SER A 161 2.64 -10.68 -19.49
CA SER A 161 1.57 -11.29 -18.72
C SER A 161 1.87 -12.78 -18.53
N SER A 162 1.54 -13.31 -17.35
CA SER A 162 1.70 -14.74 -17.07
C SER A 162 0.57 -15.25 -16.18
N HIS A 163 0.06 -16.43 -16.53
CA HIS A 163 -0.88 -17.18 -15.71
C HIS A 163 -0.10 -18.16 -14.84
N VAL A 164 -0.16 -17.96 -13.52
CA VAL A 164 0.63 -18.71 -12.55
C VAL A 164 -0.28 -19.50 -11.62
N LEU A 165 0.08 -20.76 -11.36
CA LEU A 165 -0.59 -21.57 -10.35
C LEU A 165 -0.19 -21.10 -8.95
N ILE A 166 -1.18 -20.96 -8.07
CA ILE A 166 -0.96 -20.65 -6.67
C ILE A 166 -0.72 -21.97 -5.92
N LEU A 167 0.48 -22.14 -5.40
CA LEU A 167 0.84 -23.20 -4.47
C LEU A 167 0.26 -22.86 -3.10
N HIS A 168 -0.50 -23.79 -2.53
CA HIS A 168 -1.10 -23.64 -1.22
C HIS A 168 -1.00 -24.97 -0.45
N SER A 169 -1.29 -24.93 0.85
CA SER A 169 -1.08 -26.05 1.78
C SER A 169 -1.96 -27.30 1.52
N GLY A 170 -2.86 -27.25 0.52
CA GLY A 170 -3.86 -28.28 0.27
C GLY A 170 -5.06 -28.23 1.22
N ASN A 171 -5.20 -27.18 2.04
CA ASN A 171 -6.34 -27.00 2.91
C ASN A 171 -7.59 -26.66 2.05
N PRO A 172 -8.74 -27.33 2.25
CA PRO A 172 -9.94 -27.11 1.43
C PRO A 172 -10.47 -25.68 1.48
N ASP A 173 -10.23 -24.97 2.60
CA ASP A 173 -10.63 -23.57 2.74
C ASP A 173 -9.76 -22.64 1.87
N ASP A 174 -8.56 -23.06 1.43
CA ASP A 174 -7.60 -22.21 0.67
C ASP A 174 -8.27 -21.57 -0.55
N VAL A 175 -9.08 -22.35 -1.26
CA VAL A 175 -9.80 -21.89 -2.45
C VAL A 175 -10.82 -20.79 -2.10
N TRP A 176 -11.59 -20.96 -1.03
CA TRP A 176 -12.53 -19.92 -0.61
C TRP A 176 -11.81 -18.65 -0.15
N HIS A 177 -10.70 -18.80 0.57
CA HIS A 177 -9.93 -17.67 1.03
C HIS A 177 -9.29 -16.88 -0.13
N LEU A 178 -8.76 -17.59 -1.14
CA LEU A 178 -8.26 -16.97 -2.36
C LEU A 178 -9.38 -16.32 -3.19
N TYR A 179 -10.60 -16.87 -3.16
CA TYR A 179 -11.75 -16.32 -3.89
C TYR A 179 -12.19 -14.94 -3.37
N ILE A 180 -12.10 -14.74 -2.05
CA ILE A 180 -12.45 -13.47 -1.40
C ILE A 180 -11.24 -12.56 -1.14
N TRP A 181 -10.07 -12.92 -1.68
CA TRP A 181 -8.83 -12.21 -1.46
C TRP A 181 -8.91 -10.74 -1.89
N GLN A 182 -8.37 -9.87 -1.06
CA GLN A 182 -8.22 -8.45 -1.34
C GLN A 182 -6.79 -8.03 -0.97
N THR A 183 -6.02 -7.63 -1.98
CA THR A 183 -4.70 -7.07 -1.72
C THR A 183 -4.85 -5.69 -1.09
N HIS A 184 -4.40 -5.59 0.16
CA HIS A 184 -4.38 -4.35 0.92
C HIS A 184 -3.05 -3.61 0.75
N ARG A 185 -1.95 -4.36 0.62
CA ARG A 185 -0.61 -3.81 0.43
C ARG A 185 0.30 -4.80 -0.30
N VAL A 186 1.30 -4.28 -0.99
CA VAL A 186 2.46 -5.04 -1.45
C VAL A 186 3.69 -4.58 -0.68
N ILE A 187 4.42 -5.53 -0.09
CA ILE A 187 5.72 -5.26 0.52
C ILE A 187 6.79 -6.09 -0.17
N LEU A 188 8.03 -5.65 0.01
CA LEU A 188 9.20 -6.42 -0.37
C LEU A 188 9.77 -7.13 0.86
N VAL A 189 10.21 -8.36 0.66
CA VAL A 189 11.16 -9.00 1.58
C VAL A 189 12.24 -9.72 0.79
N ASP A 190 13.50 -9.34 0.99
CA ASP A 190 14.64 -9.89 0.24
C ASP A 190 14.42 -9.75 -1.29
N ARG A 191 14.18 -10.86 -2.00
CA ARG A 191 13.88 -10.90 -3.45
C ARG A 191 12.40 -11.05 -3.79
N TRP A 192 11.53 -11.17 -2.78
CA TRP A 192 10.13 -11.54 -2.94
C TRP A 192 9.21 -10.32 -2.94
N LEU A 193 8.41 -10.19 -3.98
CA LEU A 193 7.19 -9.37 -3.89
C LEU A 193 6.14 -10.15 -3.11
N CYS A 194 5.62 -9.50 -2.08
CA CYS A 194 4.67 -10.09 -1.14
C CYS A 194 3.35 -9.32 -1.19
N TRP A 195 2.32 -9.89 -1.81
CA TRP A 195 0.97 -9.34 -1.77
C TRP A 195 0.28 -9.76 -0.48
N ILE A 196 -0.19 -8.80 0.28
CA ILE A 196 -0.78 -9.02 1.60
C ILE A 196 -2.28 -8.80 1.53
N ASP A 197 -3.01 -9.81 1.96
CA ASP A 197 -4.35 -9.67 2.46
C ASP A 197 -4.31 -9.80 3.98
N CYS A 198 -4.45 -8.67 4.69
CA CYS A 198 -4.41 -8.60 6.16
C CYS A 198 -5.46 -9.51 6.85
N MET A 199 -6.42 -10.05 6.11
CA MET A 199 -7.41 -10.99 6.62
C MET A 199 -7.04 -12.46 6.38
N GLN A 200 -6.30 -12.74 5.31
CA GLN A 200 -6.14 -14.10 4.78
C GLN A 200 -4.70 -14.59 4.88
N GLY A 201 -3.72 -13.75 4.55
CA GLY A 201 -2.32 -14.15 4.47
C GLY A 201 -1.48 -13.33 3.50
N ILE A 202 -0.44 -13.98 2.98
CA ILE A 202 0.58 -13.40 2.11
C ILE A 202 0.77 -14.31 0.88
N LEU A 203 0.82 -13.71 -0.31
CA LEU A 203 1.24 -14.37 -1.55
C LEU A 203 2.65 -13.92 -1.89
N PHE A 204 3.57 -14.88 -1.96
CA PHE A 204 4.97 -14.64 -2.31
C PHE A 204 5.24 -14.93 -3.78
N TYR A 205 6.00 -14.05 -4.43
CA TYR A 205 6.45 -14.21 -5.80
C TYR A 205 7.87 -13.71 -5.99
N ASP A 206 8.71 -14.58 -6.54
CA ASP A 206 10.08 -14.24 -6.92
C ASP A 206 10.06 -13.70 -8.35
N VAL A 207 10.31 -12.41 -8.48
CA VAL A 207 10.24 -11.70 -9.75
C VAL A 207 11.40 -12.08 -10.68
N PHE A 208 12.54 -12.44 -10.11
CA PHE A 208 13.79 -12.68 -10.85
C PHE A 208 14.17 -14.16 -10.93
N ALA A 209 13.31 -15.06 -10.45
CA ALA A 209 13.54 -16.51 -10.57
C ALA A 209 13.57 -16.97 -12.04
N ALA A 210 14.55 -17.82 -12.37
CA ALA A 210 14.63 -18.46 -13.69
C ALA A 210 13.53 -19.53 -13.85
N ALA A 211 12.76 -19.43 -14.95
CA ALA A 211 11.78 -20.37 -15.50
C ALA A 211 10.91 -21.16 -14.49
N SER A 212 9.61 -20.84 -14.46
CA SER A 212 8.55 -21.38 -13.57
C SER A 212 8.39 -20.61 -12.26
N ALA A 213 8.24 -19.28 -12.33
CA ALA A 213 7.83 -18.48 -11.20
C ALA A 213 6.47 -18.98 -10.68
N THR A 214 6.44 -19.54 -9.47
CA THR A 214 5.24 -19.99 -8.77
C THR A 214 4.87 -18.99 -7.69
N ILE A 215 3.58 -18.81 -7.44
CA ILE A 215 3.12 -18.02 -6.30
C ILE A 215 2.82 -18.95 -5.14
N SER A 216 3.33 -18.64 -3.95
CA SER A 216 3.07 -19.43 -2.74
C SER A 216 2.16 -18.67 -1.78
N LEU A 217 1.07 -19.30 -1.36
CA LEU A 217 0.18 -18.80 -0.32
C LEU A 217 0.67 -19.21 1.06
N PHE A 218 0.85 -18.23 1.93
CA PHE A 218 1.10 -18.42 3.35
C PHE A 218 0.00 -17.77 4.17
N ARG A 219 -0.62 -18.53 5.08
CA ARG A 219 -1.74 -18.03 5.90
C ARG A 219 -1.26 -17.38 7.19
N PHE A 220 -2.03 -16.41 7.67
CA PHE A 220 -1.92 -16.03 9.07
C PHE A 220 -2.51 -17.14 9.94
N SER A 221 -1.65 -17.76 10.76
CA SER A 221 -2.07 -18.74 11.77
C SER A 221 -2.64 -18.08 13.04
N VAL A 222 -2.76 -16.74 13.03
CA VAL A 222 -3.11 -15.93 14.19
C VAL A 222 -4.62 -16.04 14.46
N HIS A 223 -4.95 -17.06 15.26
CA HIS A 223 -6.28 -17.44 15.76
C HIS A 223 -7.30 -17.86 14.71
N LYS A 224 -8.10 -18.88 15.07
CA LYS A 224 -9.25 -19.36 14.30
C LYS A 224 -10.18 -18.18 14.01
N PHE A 225 -10.00 -17.56 12.84
CA PHE A 225 -10.95 -16.58 12.33
C PHE A 225 -12.33 -17.23 12.40
N PRO A 226 -13.35 -16.61 13.04
CA PRO A 226 -14.68 -17.17 13.04
C PRO A 226 -15.09 -17.39 11.58
N ALA A 227 -15.25 -18.68 11.20
CA ALA A 227 -15.58 -19.10 9.85
C ALA A 227 -16.93 -18.54 9.36
N THR A 228 -17.68 -17.88 10.24
CA THR A 228 -18.89 -17.13 9.92
C THR A 228 -18.52 -15.71 9.51
N HIS A 229 -18.15 -15.58 8.23
CA HIS A 229 -17.93 -14.33 7.51
C HIS A 229 -16.73 -13.49 8.00
N PRO A 230 -15.54 -13.61 7.38
CA PRO A 230 -14.46 -12.67 7.64
C PRO A 230 -14.98 -11.25 7.39
N ASN A 231 -15.00 -10.47 8.46
CA ASN A 231 -15.49 -9.11 8.48
C ASN A 231 -14.61 -8.26 7.54
N ARG A 232 -15.14 -7.97 6.34
CA ARG A 232 -14.45 -7.32 5.22
C ARG A 232 -13.87 -5.93 5.53
N CYS A 233 -14.16 -5.35 6.69
CA CYS A 233 -13.71 -4.01 7.06
C CYS A 233 -12.81 -3.99 8.30
N SER A 234 -12.19 -5.11 8.68
CA SER A 234 -11.22 -5.15 9.80
C SER A 234 -9.76 -4.99 9.36
N TRP A 235 -9.50 -4.95 8.06
CA TRP A 235 -8.15 -4.80 7.50
C TRP A 235 -7.45 -3.51 7.94
N PHE A 236 -8.20 -2.43 8.20
CA PHE A 236 -7.66 -1.17 8.71
C PHE A 236 -6.98 -1.31 10.07
N HIS A 237 -7.28 -2.36 10.83
CA HIS A 237 -6.72 -2.60 12.17
C HIS A 237 -5.53 -3.56 12.14
N ARG A 238 -5.07 -3.91 10.94
CA ARG A 238 -4.03 -4.91 10.72
C ARG A 238 -2.98 -4.40 9.76
N GLY A 239 -1.75 -4.86 9.95
CA GLY A 239 -0.65 -4.46 9.11
C GLY A 239 0.47 -5.45 9.17
N VAL A 240 1.03 -5.74 7.99
CA VAL A 240 2.29 -6.48 7.86
C VAL A 240 3.35 -5.49 7.41
N SER A 241 4.51 -5.58 8.03
CA SER A 241 5.69 -4.77 7.71
C SER A 241 6.91 -5.68 7.61
N ALA A 242 7.69 -5.47 6.56
CA ALA A 242 9.06 -5.97 6.51
C ALA A 242 9.96 -5.02 7.28
N PHE A 243 10.90 -5.57 8.03
CA PHE A 243 11.96 -4.82 8.67
C PHE A 243 13.24 -5.61 8.53
N ASP A 244 14.36 -4.89 8.37
CA ASP A 244 15.69 -5.45 8.20
C ASP A 244 15.88 -6.25 6.87
N ALA A 245 17.14 -6.36 6.42
CA ALA A 245 17.56 -7.23 5.33
C ALA A 245 17.49 -8.72 5.72
N ALA A 246 17.26 -9.03 7.00
CA ALA A 246 17.22 -10.38 7.57
C ALA A 246 15.92 -11.18 7.29
N SER A 247 15.23 -10.91 6.18
CA SER A 247 14.07 -11.71 5.75
C SER A 247 12.98 -11.87 6.82
N THR A 248 12.70 -10.81 7.59
CA THR A 248 11.78 -10.88 8.73
C THR A 248 10.55 -10.01 8.53
N LEU A 249 9.39 -10.54 8.94
CA LEU A 249 8.10 -9.86 8.88
C LEU A 249 7.53 -9.68 10.28
N LYS A 250 6.93 -8.52 10.53
CA LYS A 250 6.06 -8.28 11.68
C LYS A 250 4.62 -8.10 11.25
N PHE A 251 3.72 -8.77 11.93
CA PHE A 251 2.28 -8.63 11.80
C PHE A 251 1.72 -8.02 13.07
N VAL A 252 1.04 -6.89 12.94
CA VAL A 252 0.36 -6.20 14.04
C VAL A 252 -1.14 -6.30 13.81
N ASP A 253 -1.87 -6.75 14.83
CA ASP A 253 -3.34 -6.83 14.85
C ASP A 253 -3.89 -6.06 16.05
N VAL A 254 -4.84 -5.18 15.77
CA VAL A 254 -5.60 -4.42 16.76
C VAL A 254 -7.02 -4.96 16.81
N THR A 255 -7.31 -5.77 17.82
CA THR A 255 -8.64 -6.34 18.05
C THR A 255 -9.46 -5.39 18.92
N ARG A 256 -10.66 -5.04 18.45
CA ARG A 256 -11.61 -4.19 19.18
C ARG A 256 -12.48 -5.04 20.09
N ASP A 257 -12.75 -4.56 21.29
CA ASP A 257 -13.54 -5.33 22.27
C ASP A 257 -15.06 -5.06 22.16
N ASP A 258 -15.48 -4.14 21.27
CA ASP A 258 -16.87 -3.70 21.13
C ASP A 258 -17.72 -4.51 20.15
N GLY A 259 -17.10 -5.46 19.44
CA GLY A 259 -17.70 -6.29 18.39
C GLY A 259 -18.17 -5.50 17.16
N LYS A 260 -17.78 -4.23 17.00
CA LYS A 260 -18.15 -3.40 15.85
C LYS A 260 -17.20 -3.65 14.68
N THR A 261 -17.72 -3.36 13.49
CA THR A 261 -17.03 -3.59 12.23
C THR A 261 -16.86 -2.30 11.43
N GLY A 262 -15.72 -2.19 10.75
CA GLY A 262 -15.39 -1.06 9.89
C GLY A 262 -14.94 0.20 10.62
N TYR A 263 -14.77 1.26 9.84
CA TYR A 263 -14.24 2.54 10.29
C TYR A 263 -15.29 3.31 11.12
N LYS A 264 -15.41 2.96 12.40
CA LYS A 264 -16.41 3.48 13.35
C LYS A 264 -15.79 3.77 14.71
N ALA A 265 -16.41 4.70 15.43
CA ALA A 265 -16.06 5.05 16.80
C ALA A 265 -16.15 3.82 17.73
N LEU A 266 -15.26 3.77 18.71
CA LEU A 266 -15.31 2.82 19.82
C LEU A 266 -16.51 3.12 20.71
N LYS A 267 -17.19 2.06 21.19
CA LYS A 267 -18.23 2.23 22.19
C LYS A 267 -17.63 2.85 23.46
N PRO A 268 -18.34 3.77 24.13
CA PRO A 268 -17.86 4.33 25.39
C PRO A 268 -17.54 3.24 26.43
N GLY A 269 -16.40 3.37 27.10
CA GLY A 269 -15.95 2.45 28.16
C GLY A 269 -15.47 1.08 27.67
N VAL A 270 -15.35 0.87 26.35
CA VAL A 270 -14.80 -0.36 25.77
C VAL A 270 -13.41 -0.09 25.22
N GLY A 271 -12.52 -1.08 25.32
CA GLY A 271 -11.12 -0.99 24.91
C GLY A 271 -10.79 -1.67 23.58
N PHE A 272 -9.49 -1.87 23.40
CA PHE A 272 -8.94 -2.71 22.35
C PHE A 272 -7.69 -3.43 22.87
N THR A 273 -7.34 -4.53 22.21
CA THR A 273 -6.09 -5.26 22.44
C THR A 273 -5.25 -5.25 21.18
N MET A 274 -3.99 -4.85 21.31
CA MET A 274 -3.03 -4.89 20.22
C MET A 274 -2.04 -6.03 20.44
N THR A 275 -1.70 -6.74 19.36
CA THR A 275 -0.75 -7.85 19.35
C THR A 275 0.26 -7.66 18.24
N CYS A 276 1.49 -8.13 18.44
CA CYS A 276 2.52 -8.18 17.41
C CYS A 276 3.11 -9.59 17.34
N HIS A 277 3.31 -10.06 16.12
CA HIS A 277 3.89 -11.36 15.83
C HIS A 277 5.02 -11.21 14.82
N THR A 278 6.10 -11.95 15.01
CA THR A 278 7.23 -12.02 14.06
C THR A 278 7.23 -13.34 13.31
N LEU A 279 7.50 -13.27 12.01
CA LEU A 279 7.77 -14.40 11.12
C LEU A 279 9.16 -14.25 10.53
N LEU A 280 9.97 -15.28 10.71
CA LEU A 280 11.25 -15.43 10.01
C LEU A 280 11.01 -16.17 8.69
N LEU A 281 11.39 -15.55 7.57
CA LEU A 281 11.28 -16.21 6.28
C LEU A 281 12.53 -17.06 6.00
N PRO A 282 12.37 -18.35 5.70
CA PRO A 282 13.46 -19.20 5.23
C PRO A 282 13.96 -18.76 3.85
N SER A 283 15.20 -19.11 3.51
CA SER A 283 15.81 -18.85 2.20
C SER A 283 15.06 -19.51 1.04
N SER A 284 14.31 -20.59 1.33
CA SER A 284 13.39 -21.27 0.41
C SER A 284 12.01 -21.41 1.05
N LEU A 285 10.96 -21.04 0.31
CA LEU A 285 9.57 -21.15 0.77
C LEU A 285 9.05 -22.60 0.87
N SER A 286 9.88 -23.60 0.51
CA SER A 286 9.53 -25.02 0.54
C SER A 286 9.61 -25.66 1.93
N SER A 287 10.16 -24.98 2.94
CA SER A 287 10.27 -25.53 4.30
C SER A 287 9.03 -25.25 5.15
N SER A 288 8.52 -26.28 5.82
CA SER A 288 7.37 -26.25 6.74
C SER A 288 7.60 -25.47 8.05
N SER A 289 8.67 -24.68 8.15
CA SER A 289 9.11 -24.01 9.39
C SER A 289 8.60 -22.57 9.57
N MET A 290 7.83 -22.04 8.62
CA MET A 290 7.29 -20.67 8.73
C MET A 290 6.16 -20.62 9.76
N VAL A 291 6.48 -20.11 10.96
CA VAL A 291 5.54 -19.97 12.07
C VAL A 291 5.60 -18.55 12.62
N TRP A 292 4.43 -17.94 12.82
CA TRP A 292 4.30 -16.67 13.52
C TRP A 292 4.56 -16.86 15.01
N ASN A 293 5.55 -16.18 15.54
CA ASN A 293 5.83 -16.12 16.98
C ASN A 293 5.21 -14.85 17.55
N LYS A 294 4.48 -14.96 18.66
CA LYS A 294 3.92 -13.79 19.33
C LYS A 294 5.02 -13.10 20.12
N ASP A 295 5.26 -11.83 19.83
CA ASP A 295 6.30 -11.04 20.49
C ASP A 295 5.75 -10.18 21.61
N TRP A 296 4.55 -9.62 21.40
CA TRP A 296 4.06 -8.51 22.20
C TRP A 296 2.53 -8.43 22.23
N THR A 297 2.01 -7.93 23.35
CA THR A 297 0.61 -7.58 23.57
C THR A 297 0.54 -6.35 24.48
N VAL A 298 -0.41 -5.46 24.18
CA VAL A 298 -0.80 -4.35 25.06
C VAL A 298 -2.31 -4.15 24.97
N THR A 299 -2.95 -3.78 26.09
CA THR A 299 -4.36 -3.36 26.10
C THR A 299 -4.48 -1.84 26.00
N SER A 300 -5.66 -1.33 25.65
CA SER A 300 -5.93 0.11 25.66
C SER A 300 -5.71 0.74 27.04
N ASP A 301 -6.04 0.03 28.11
CA ASP A 301 -5.92 0.55 29.47
C ASP A 301 -4.46 0.68 29.90
N GLU A 302 -3.63 -0.30 29.52
CA GLU A 302 -2.18 -0.23 29.71
C GLU A 302 -1.58 0.94 28.91
N LEU A 303 -1.95 1.05 27.63
CA LEU A 303 -1.39 2.03 26.71
C LEU A 303 -1.76 3.48 27.06
N TRP A 304 -3.00 3.72 27.49
CA TRP A 304 -3.53 5.05 27.81
C TRP A 304 -3.51 5.36 29.31
N SER A 305 -2.74 4.60 30.09
CA SER A 305 -2.61 4.81 31.54
C SER A 305 -1.94 6.14 31.88
N THR A 306 -1.09 6.66 30.99
CA THR A 306 -0.27 7.86 31.21
C THR A 306 -0.56 9.00 30.23
N ASP A 307 -1.52 8.85 29.31
CA ASP A 307 -1.83 9.81 28.26
C ASP A 307 -3.34 10.11 28.20
N ASP A 308 -3.68 11.38 28.41
CA ASP A 308 -5.05 11.90 28.28
C ASP A 308 -5.21 12.87 27.09
N CYS A 309 -4.16 13.03 26.28
CA CYS A 309 -4.13 13.96 25.15
C CYS A 309 -4.67 13.35 23.87
N LEU A 310 -4.59 12.03 23.71
CA LEU A 310 -5.07 11.31 22.55
C LEU A 310 -6.53 10.83 22.72
N PRO A 311 -7.33 10.83 21.64
CA PRO A 311 -8.67 10.27 21.70
C PRO A 311 -8.58 8.76 21.99
N ARG A 312 -9.37 8.28 22.95
CA ARG A 312 -9.48 6.86 23.33
C ARG A 312 -10.27 6.05 22.27
N GLN A 313 -9.75 6.06 21.05
CA GLN A 313 -10.31 5.42 19.85
C GLN A 313 -9.37 4.32 19.37
N VAL A 314 -9.89 3.43 18.51
CA VAL A 314 -9.10 2.28 18.04
C VAL A 314 -8.09 2.71 16.98
N PRO A 315 -6.80 2.40 17.18
CA PRO A 315 -5.76 2.65 16.20
C PRO A 315 -5.97 1.90 14.88
N MET A 316 -5.49 2.50 13.80
CA MET A 316 -5.59 1.98 12.43
C MET A 316 -4.23 2.03 11.73
N PHE A 317 -4.13 1.27 10.64
CA PHE A 317 -2.98 1.17 9.75
C PHE A 317 -1.65 0.96 10.46
N PRO A 318 -1.51 -0.06 11.33
CA PRO A 318 -0.25 -0.29 12.01
C PRO A 318 0.89 -0.50 11.00
N GLN A 319 1.97 0.25 11.19
CA GLN A 319 3.17 0.21 10.39
C GLN A 319 4.38 0.12 11.30
N VAL A 320 5.09 -1.01 11.27
CA VAL A 320 6.35 -1.12 12.02
C VAL A 320 7.41 -0.28 11.33
N ASN A 321 8.20 0.43 12.13
CA ASN A 321 9.32 1.21 11.64
C ASN A 321 10.42 0.29 11.11
N ILE A 322 10.94 0.59 9.91
CA ILE A 322 11.91 -0.26 9.22
C ILE A 322 13.28 -0.29 9.92
N ASP A 323 13.71 0.84 10.50
CA ASP A 323 15.00 1.01 11.15
C ASP A 323 14.94 0.66 12.64
N ARG A 324 13.78 0.89 13.27
CA ARG A 324 13.53 0.70 14.71
C ARG A 324 12.34 -0.25 14.90
N PRO A 325 12.51 -1.58 14.73
CA PRO A 325 11.39 -2.53 14.68
C PRO A 325 10.63 -2.74 16.00
N HIS A 326 11.08 -2.12 17.09
CA HIS A 326 10.33 -2.00 18.34
C HIS A 326 9.27 -0.89 18.30
N LEU A 327 9.30 -0.02 17.29
CA LEU A 327 8.34 1.07 17.13
C LEU A 327 7.27 0.72 16.11
N VAL A 328 6.03 1.06 16.45
CA VAL A 328 4.88 0.96 15.55
C VAL A 328 4.20 2.31 15.40
N HIS A 329 4.02 2.74 14.15
CA HIS A 329 3.26 3.93 13.78
C HIS A 329 1.82 3.55 13.45
N LEU A 330 0.88 4.35 13.95
CA LEU A 330 -0.56 4.11 13.84
C LEU A 330 -1.27 5.42 13.52
N LEU A 331 -2.47 5.31 12.98
CA LEU A 331 -3.38 6.44 12.81
C LEU A 331 -4.54 6.30 13.81
N ILE A 332 -4.83 7.38 14.55
CA ILE A 332 -6.02 7.46 15.40
C ILE A 332 -6.92 8.57 14.88
N SER A 333 -8.22 8.33 14.83
CA SER A 333 -9.22 9.30 14.37
C SER A 333 -10.22 9.62 15.46
N ASP A 334 -10.51 10.91 15.62
CA ASP A 334 -11.58 11.40 16.47
C ASP A 334 -12.87 11.55 15.67
N PHE A 335 -13.89 10.81 16.11
CA PHE A 335 -15.18 10.72 15.48
C PHE A 335 -16.19 11.76 15.99
N THR A 336 -15.80 12.64 16.92
CA THR A 336 -16.66 13.72 17.42
C THR A 336 -16.89 14.81 16.37
N TYR A 337 -15.99 14.95 15.40
CA TYR A 337 -16.05 15.96 14.34
C TYR A 337 -16.55 15.36 13.01
N VAL A 338 -17.31 16.14 12.23
CA VAL A 338 -17.78 15.76 10.88
C VAL A 338 -16.57 15.49 9.97
N MET A 339 -15.66 16.45 9.89
CA MET A 339 -14.31 16.26 9.37
C MET A 339 -13.41 15.81 10.52
N ARG A 340 -13.01 14.55 10.49
CA ARG A 340 -12.37 13.86 11.60
C ARG A 340 -10.97 14.42 11.83
N LYS A 341 -10.67 14.73 13.09
CA LYS A 341 -9.28 14.99 13.49
C LYS A 341 -8.51 13.68 13.52
N MET A 342 -7.26 13.72 13.13
CA MET A 342 -6.42 12.54 13.06
C MET A 342 -5.02 12.81 13.59
N TRP A 343 -4.44 11.79 14.23
CA TRP A 343 -3.09 11.82 14.75
C TRP A 343 -2.32 10.61 14.27
N VAL A 344 -1.08 10.83 13.85
CA VAL A 344 -0.10 9.75 13.76
C VAL A 344 0.48 9.56 15.16
N VAL A 345 0.40 8.33 15.67
CA VAL A 345 0.88 7.96 17.01
C VAL A 345 1.96 6.91 16.85
N THR A 346 3.06 7.11 17.55
CA THR A 346 4.17 6.14 17.61
C THR A 346 4.18 5.51 18.99
N ILE A 347 4.18 4.18 19.02
CA ILE A 347 4.21 3.39 20.25
C ILE A 347 5.50 2.59 20.26
N ASP A 348 6.17 2.60 21.40
CA ASP A 348 7.28 1.70 21.68
C ASP A 348 6.74 0.39 22.26
N MET A 349 6.92 -0.71 21.53
CA MET A 349 6.48 -2.03 21.93
C MET A 349 7.28 -2.61 23.11
N ASN A 350 8.53 -2.17 23.32
CA ASN A 350 9.35 -2.62 24.45
C ASN A 350 8.85 -2.03 25.77
N THR A 351 8.56 -0.72 25.78
CA THR A 351 8.08 -0.01 26.98
C THR A 351 6.56 -0.03 27.12
N ARG A 352 5.84 -0.33 26.04
CA ARG A 352 4.36 -0.31 25.93
C ARG A 352 3.76 1.09 26.12
N THR A 353 4.49 2.12 25.75
CA THR A 353 4.09 3.52 25.93
C THR A 353 4.04 4.27 24.60
N VAL A 354 3.30 5.38 24.59
CA VAL A 354 3.35 6.34 23.48
C VAL A 354 4.72 7.05 23.50
N GLU A 355 5.49 6.92 22.43
CA GLU A 355 6.78 7.62 22.26
C GLU A 355 6.53 9.05 21.75
N SER A 356 5.62 9.21 20.79
CA SER A 356 5.29 10.50 20.19
C SER A 356 3.93 10.48 19.50
N PHE A 357 3.33 11.65 19.32
CA PHE A 357 2.18 11.83 18.46
C PHE A 357 2.23 13.17 17.72
N TYR A 358 1.67 13.21 16.52
CA TYR A 358 1.62 14.39 15.66
C TYR A 358 0.23 14.51 15.03
N GLN A 359 -0.31 15.72 15.00
CA GLN A 359 -1.57 15.96 14.32
C GLN A 359 -1.37 15.81 12.80
N TYR A 360 -2.11 14.88 12.21
CA TYR A 360 -2.11 14.59 10.76
C TYR A 360 -3.18 15.39 10.03
N LEU A 361 -4.36 15.49 10.65
CA LEU A 361 -5.50 16.23 10.12
C LEU A 361 -6.15 16.97 11.29
N ASN A 362 -6.25 18.29 11.20
CA ASN A 362 -6.99 19.11 12.18
C ASN A 362 -8.47 19.19 11.85
N GLY A 363 -8.88 18.74 10.66
CA GLY A 363 -10.29 18.60 10.26
C GLY A 363 -11.00 19.93 9.99
N GLN A 364 -10.36 21.06 10.27
CA GLN A 364 -10.88 22.39 9.97
C GLN A 364 -9.90 23.27 9.18
N GLU A 365 -8.69 22.77 8.92
CA GLU A 365 -7.60 23.58 8.34
C GLU A 365 -7.92 24.13 6.95
N ASP A 366 -8.71 23.40 6.16
CA ASP A 366 -8.96 23.71 4.75
C ASP A 366 -10.40 24.15 4.47
N ILE A 367 -11.24 24.35 5.49
CA ILE A 367 -12.66 24.73 5.30
C ILE A 367 -12.74 26.07 4.55
N GLY A 368 -13.50 26.11 3.46
CA GLY A 368 -13.66 27.28 2.60
C GLY A 368 -12.48 27.53 1.66
N THR A 369 -11.49 26.65 1.61
CA THR A 369 -10.36 26.72 0.66
C THR A 369 -10.55 25.75 -0.51
N GLU A 370 -9.73 25.88 -1.56
CA GLU A 370 -9.71 24.93 -2.67
C GLU A 370 -9.31 23.49 -2.25
N GLN A 371 -8.75 23.31 -1.05
CA GLN A 371 -8.25 22.03 -0.54
C GLN A 371 -9.28 21.29 0.33
N GLU A 372 -10.42 21.91 0.65
CA GLU A 372 -11.46 21.35 1.52
C GLU A 372 -11.89 19.94 1.10
N PHE A 373 -12.09 19.72 -0.21
CA PHE A 373 -12.47 18.42 -0.76
C PHE A 373 -11.43 17.32 -0.50
N LEU A 374 -10.13 17.64 -0.58
CA LEU A 374 -9.07 16.66 -0.32
C LEU A 374 -9.02 16.29 1.16
N THR A 375 -9.25 17.26 2.04
CA THR A 375 -9.31 17.06 3.48
C THR A 375 -10.54 16.27 3.90
N ASP A 376 -11.70 16.52 3.28
CA ASP A 376 -12.89 15.66 3.45
C ASP A 376 -12.60 14.22 3.00
N GLN A 377 -11.99 14.04 1.83
CA GLN A 377 -11.67 12.73 1.31
C GLN A 377 -10.70 11.95 2.22
N LYS A 378 -9.65 12.61 2.75
CA LYS A 378 -8.72 12.02 3.72
C LYS A 378 -9.41 11.67 5.05
N SER A 379 -10.34 12.50 5.49
CA SER A 379 -11.13 12.30 6.71
C SER A 379 -12.02 11.05 6.62
N VAL A 380 -12.75 10.90 5.51
CA VAL A 380 -13.73 9.82 5.31
C VAL A 380 -13.06 8.51 4.88
N CYS A 381 -11.96 8.60 4.14
CA CYS A 381 -11.25 7.45 3.58
C CYS A 381 -9.73 7.58 3.82
N PRO A 382 -9.29 7.43 5.08
CA PRO A 382 -7.86 7.46 5.38
C PRO A 382 -7.16 6.28 4.69
N SER A 383 -5.88 6.48 4.37
CA SER A 383 -5.06 5.50 3.66
C SER A 383 -3.94 5.01 4.57
N SER A 384 -3.47 3.78 4.31
CA SER A 384 -2.32 3.23 5.03
C SER A 384 -1.04 4.02 4.74
N PHE A 385 -0.09 3.98 5.66
CA PHE A 385 1.26 4.49 5.45
C PHE A 385 1.93 3.84 4.23
N LEU A 386 2.91 4.51 3.61
CA LEU A 386 3.80 3.88 2.63
C LEU A 386 5.09 3.50 3.36
N PRO A 387 5.42 2.20 3.51
CA PRO A 387 6.72 1.81 4.03
C PRO A 387 7.79 2.29 3.06
N SER A 388 8.73 3.10 3.54
CA SER A 388 9.66 3.77 2.64
C SER A 388 10.99 4.13 3.28
N GLU A 389 12.07 3.66 2.66
CA GLU A 389 13.41 4.20 2.85
C GLU A 389 13.71 5.33 1.86
N PHE A 390 12.78 5.63 0.95
CA PHE A 390 12.98 6.56 -0.16
C PHE A 390 13.41 7.94 0.30
N SER A 391 12.92 8.39 1.46
CA SER A 391 13.32 9.66 2.08
C SER A 391 14.82 9.76 2.34
N LYS A 392 15.50 8.64 2.65
CA LYS A 392 16.97 8.60 2.86
C LYS A 392 17.72 9.03 1.59
N TYR A 393 17.13 8.84 0.41
CA TYR A 393 17.72 9.18 -0.88
C TYR A 393 17.40 10.60 -1.35
N LEU A 394 16.47 11.30 -0.69
CA LEU A 394 16.12 12.69 -1.03
C LEU A 394 17.09 13.70 -0.40
N SER A 395 17.73 13.33 0.71
CA SER A 395 18.61 14.20 1.50
C SER A 395 20.07 14.20 1.05
N SER A 396 20.44 13.39 0.05
CA SER A 396 21.82 13.27 -0.45
C SER A 396 22.21 14.38 -1.44
N ARG A 397 21.74 15.62 -1.23
CA ARG A 397 22.11 16.77 -2.07
C ARG A 397 22.77 17.87 -1.25
#